data_AF-A0A428TEB8-F1
#
_entry.id   AF-A0A428TEB8-F1
#
_cell.length_a   1.000
_cell.length_b   1.000
_cell.length_c   1.000
_cell.angle_alpha   90.00
_cell.angle_beta   90.00
_cell.angle_gamma   90.00
#
_symmetry.space_group_name_H-M   'P 1'
#
loop_
_entity.id
_entity.type
_entity.pdbx_description
1 polymer ?
#
loop_
_entity_poly.entity_id
_entity_poly.type
_entity_poly.pdbx_seq_one_letter_code
_entity_poly.pdbx_strand_id
1 'polypeptide(L)'
;MPCVLAGDVRQLPPAVMALDEKDSQGNAINRLGRDAKISPLKFFQGLGMPVYRLQTQLRMAHGLFDLSKRFVYPDVDCTYGPGCSIELDAHRIGRNLESFVLGKHPQLNAAPTGSLQPIFIHCSNSYCHVDPMTKSKSNRDQVVVALDFILDFISSTAGRVEPSQITIITPYTANMHVIEEIRKGMKYATLASMKPAKTVHSFQGQESDIVVAIMATTKQSGPGMTTDEHQLNVILSRHRSGLIIVGDIYVTGRLGGERNNGRRQDQAGRDKFQVRGANGEASWVSATVLRSVYQNLWEKKKRVIMI
;
A
#
# COMPACT_ATOMS: atom_id res chain seq x y z
N MET A 1 0.81 -35.84 17.44
CA MET A 1 0.41 -34.51 17.94
C MET A 1 -0.31 -33.77 16.84
N PRO A 2 -1.42 -33.05 17.11
CA PRO A 2 -2.07 -32.21 16.10
C PRO A 2 -1.15 -31.03 15.72
N CYS A 3 -1.03 -30.76 14.43
CA CYS A 3 -0.29 -29.61 13.90
C CYS A 3 -1.30 -28.53 13.48
N VAL A 4 -1.13 -27.30 13.97
CA VAL A 4 -1.96 -26.15 13.61
C VAL A 4 -1.13 -25.22 12.73
N LEU A 5 -1.63 -24.92 11.53
CA LEU A 5 -1.04 -23.95 10.61
C LEU A 5 -1.97 -22.75 10.50
N ALA A 6 -1.44 -21.55 10.75
CA ALA A 6 -2.17 -20.30 10.64
C ALA A 6 -1.44 -19.34 9.70
N GLY A 7 -2.19 -18.57 8.91
CA GLY A 7 -1.65 -17.61 7.98
C GLY A 7 -2.69 -17.12 6.97
N ASP A 8 -2.25 -16.28 6.04
CA ASP A 8 -3.09 -15.70 5.01
C ASP A 8 -2.38 -15.79 3.66
N VAL A 9 -2.91 -16.62 2.77
CA VAL A 9 -2.36 -16.84 1.42
C VAL A 9 -2.50 -15.65 0.49
N ARG A 10 -3.26 -14.60 0.89
CA ARG A 10 -3.37 -13.32 0.16
C ARG A 10 -2.39 -12.26 0.66
N GLN A 11 -1.59 -12.55 1.69
CA GLN A 11 -0.43 -11.75 2.09
C GLN A 11 0.86 -12.30 1.46
N LEU A 12 2.02 -11.78 1.86
CA LEU A 12 3.29 -12.07 1.20
C LEU A 12 3.60 -13.57 1.17
N PRO A 13 3.91 -14.14 -0.01
CA PRO A 13 4.39 -15.51 -0.12
C PRO A 13 5.82 -15.61 0.44
N PRO A 14 6.33 -16.85 0.65
CA PRO A 14 7.72 -17.05 1.02
C PRO A 14 8.71 -16.28 0.15
N ALA A 15 9.71 -15.66 0.77
CA ALA A 15 10.81 -15.03 0.05
C ALA A 15 11.73 -16.12 -0.52
N VAL A 16 11.99 -16.06 -1.83
CA VAL A 16 12.87 -17.01 -2.53
C VAL A 16 13.90 -16.16 -3.24
N MET A 17 15.10 -16.03 -2.65
CA MET A 17 16.15 -15.12 -3.13
C MET A 17 16.69 -15.56 -4.50
N ALA A 18 16.95 -16.86 -4.65
CA ALA A 18 17.51 -17.44 -5.88
C ALA A 18 16.46 -17.75 -6.96
N LEU A 19 15.28 -17.11 -6.95
CA LEU A 19 14.18 -17.48 -7.84
C LEU A 19 14.53 -17.27 -9.33
N ASP A 20 15.15 -16.14 -9.63
CA ASP A 20 15.49 -15.74 -11.00
C ASP A 20 17.02 -15.79 -11.26
N GLU A 21 17.78 -16.34 -10.30
CA GLU A 21 19.23 -16.49 -10.42
C GLU A 21 19.57 -17.58 -11.44
N LYS A 22 20.48 -17.25 -12.36
CA LYS A 22 20.96 -18.15 -13.41
C LYS A 22 22.47 -18.31 -13.30
N ASP A 23 22.97 -19.49 -13.65
CA ASP A 23 24.40 -19.75 -13.77
C ASP A 23 24.99 -19.07 -15.02
N SER A 24 26.30 -19.21 -15.20
CA SER A 24 27.03 -18.65 -16.36
C SER A 24 26.58 -19.25 -17.71
N GLN A 25 25.87 -20.38 -17.70
CA GLN A 25 25.31 -21.04 -18.88
C GLN A 25 23.83 -20.68 -19.09
N GLY A 26 23.25 -19.82 -18.25
CA GLY A 26 21.86 -19.38 -18.33
C GLY A 26 20.85 -20.36 -17.72
N ASN A 27 21.29 -21.44 -17.07
CA ASN A 27 20.40 -22.37 -16.37
C ASN A 27 19.96 -21.77 -15.04
N ALA A 28 18.69 -22.00 -14.66
CA ALA A 28 18.22 -21.61 -13.33
C ALA A 28 19.02 -22.32 -12.23
N ILE A 29 19.59 -21.54 -11.31
CA ILE A 29 20.31 -22.05 -10.13
C ILE A 29 19.33 -22.78 -9.21
N ASN A 30 18.14 -22.21 -9.00
CA ASN A 30 17.06 -22.87 -8.26
C ASN A 30 15.94 -23.34 -9.20
N ARG A 31 16.06 -24.59 -9.68
CA ARG A 31 15.07 -25.21 -10.57
C ARG A 31 13.68 -25.37 -9.93
N LEU A 32 13.61 -25.43 -8.60
CA LEU A 32 12.37 -25.53 -7.82
C LEU A 32 11.96 -24.19 -7.20
N GLY A 33 12.54 -23.07 -7.64
CA GLY A 33 12.30 -21.76 -7.04
C GLY A 33 10.83 -21.35 -7.08
N ARG A 34 10.12 -21.73 -8.16
CA ARG A 34 8.68 -21.50 -8.29
C ARG A 34 7.87 -22.33 -7.29
N ASP A 35 8.26 -23.57 -7.06
CA ASP A 35 7.60 -24.43 -6.07
C ASP A 35 7.85 -23.93 -4.65
N ALA A 36 9.03 -23.38 -4.37
CA ALA A 36 9.37 -22.76 -3.10
C ALA A 36 8.53 -21.52 -2.76
N LYS A 37 7.80 -20.94 -3.74
CA LYS A 37 6.81 -19.87 -3.49
C LYS A 37 5.48 -20.40 -2.94
N ILE A 38 5.24 -21.70 -2.98
CA ILE A 38 4.02 -22.31 -2.44
C ILE A 38 4.25 -22.52 -0.95
N SER A 39 3.57 -21.73 -0.11
CA SER A 39 3.61 -21.96 1.33
C SER A 39 2.94 -23.30 1.69
N PRO A 40 3.34 -23.97 2.79
CA PRO A 40 2.66 -25.17 3.25
C PRO A 40 1.15 -24.98 3.40
N LEU A 41 0.72 -23.81 3.90
CA LEU A 41 -0.69 -23.47 4.01
C LEU A 41 -1.39 -23.49 2.63
N LYS A 42 -0.81 -22.84 1.62
CA LYS A 42 -1.37 -22.82 0.25
C LYS A 42 -1.38 -24.22 -0.37
N PHE A 43 -0.34 -25.01 -0.12
CA PHE A 43 -0.26 -26.40 -0.58
C PHE A 43 -1.42 -27.23 -0.03
N PHE A 44 -1.62 -27.24 1.30
CA PHE A 44 -2.71 -27.99 1.93
C PHE A 44 -4.10 -27.50 1.54
N GLN A 45 -4.28 -26.19 1.36
CA GLN A 45 -5.52 -25.63 0.81
C GLN A 45 -5.80 -26.16 -0.61
N GLY A 46 -4.77 -26.26 -1.45
CA GLY A 46 -4.86 -26.80 -2.81
C GLY A 46 -5.22 -28.30 -2.83
N LEU A 47 -4.88 -29.05 -1.78
CA LEU A 47 -5.29 -30.44 -1.60
C LEU A 47 -6.74 -30.60 -1.10
N GLY A 48 -7.47 -29.50 -0.89
CA GLY A 48 -8.84 -29.53 -0.42
C GLY A 48 -8.99 -29.72 1.09
N MET A 49 -7.92 -29.51 1.88
CA MET A 49 -8.04 -29.56 3.34
C MET A 49 -8.98 -28.46 3.84
N PRO A 50 -9.92 -28.78 4.76
CA PRO A 50 -10.82 -27.79 5.33
C PRO A 50 -10.05 -26.64 6.00
N VAL A 51 -10.47 -25.41 5.71
CA VAL A 51 -9.87 -24.20 6.28
C VAL A 51 -10.88 -23.50 7.15
N TYR A 52 -10.54 -23.31 8.43
CA TYR A 52 -11.28 -22.39 9.28
C TYR A 52 -10.88 -20.95 8.94
N ARG A 53 -11.83 -20.15 8.45
CA ARG A 53 -11.61 -18.75 8.09
C ARG A 53 -12.15 -17.83 9.17
N LEU A 54 -11.31 -16.93 9.69
CA LEU A 54 -11.75 -15.85 10.57
C LEU A 54 -12.44 -14.78 9.72
N GLN A 55 -13.67 -14.43 10.10
CA GLN A 55 -14.52 -13.49 9.37
C GLN A 55 -14.62 -12.12 10.04
N THR A 56 -14.21 -11.96 11.29
CA THR A 56 -14.25 -10.67 11.98
C THR A 56 -12.88 -10.02 11.97
N GLN A 57 -12.78 -8.79 11.44
CA GLN A 57 -11.57 -7.99 11.55
C GLN A 57 -11.67 -7.10 12.81
N LEU A 58 -10.59 -7.06 13.60
CA LEU A 58 -10.56 -6.40 14.92
C LEU A 58 -9.57 -5.22 15.00
N ARG A 59 -8.90 -4.87 13.90
CA ARG A 59 -7.79 -3.90 13.86
C ARG A 59 -8.23 -2.51 13.39
N MET A 60 -8.77 -2.47 12.18
CA MET A 60 -9.00 -1.22 11.43
C MET A 60 -10.30 -0.57 11.87
N ALA A 61 -10.35 0.76 11.95
CA ALA A 61 -11.60 1.46 12.17
C ALA A 61 -12.60 1.18 11.02
N HIS A 62 -13.90 1.31 11.30
CA HIS A 62 -14.96 1.16 10.29
C HIS A 62 -14.65 1.96 9.02
N GLY A 63 -14.83 1.36 7.84
CA GLY A 63 -14.52 1.93 6.52
C GLY A 63 -13.09 1.70 6.01
N LEU A 64 -12.09 1.53 6.89
CA LEU A 64 -10.68 1.47 6.48
C LEU A 64 -10.28 0.12 5.85
N PHE A 65 -10.97 -0.97 6.17
CA PHE A 65 -10.75 -2.29 5.57
C PHE A 65 -11.53 -2.50 4.27
N ASP A 66 -12.46 -1.60 3.91
CA ASP A 66 -13.38 -1.80 2.78
C ASP A 66 -12.67 -1.99 1.44
N LEU A 67 -11.53 -1.33 1.23
CA LEU A 67 -10.73 -1.51 0.01
C LEU A 67 -10.17 -2.94 -0.08
N SER A 68 -9.59 -3.43 1.02
CA SER A 68 -9.07 -4.79 1.10
C SER A 68 -10.19 -5.82 1.01
N LYS A 69 -11.32 -5.62 1.72
CA LYS A 69 -12.51 -6.49 1.60
C LYS A 69 -12.99 -6.57 0.15
N ARG A 70 -13.13 -5.42 -0.52
CA ARG A 70 -13.68 -5.36 -1.88
C ARG A 70 -12.77 -5.94 -2.95
N PHE A 71 -11.46 -5.64 -2.88
CA PHE A 71 -10.54 -5.95 -3.98
C PHE A 71 -9.60 -7.12 -3.68
N VAL A 72 -9.33 -7.41 -2.41
CA VAL A 72 -8.43 -8.51 -2.01
C VAL A 72 -9.20 -9.69 -1.42
N TYR A 73 -10.31 -9.50 -0.72
CA TYR A 73 -11.09 -10.58 -0.08
C TYR A 73 -12.58 -10.61 -0.49
N PRO A 74 -12.93 -10.52 -1.80
CA PRO A 74 -14.34 -10.43 -2.22
C PRO A 74 -15.18 -11.67 -1.90
N ASP A 75 -14.54 -12.82 -1.68
CA ASP A 75 -15.14 -14.12 -1.35
C ASP A 75 -15.22 -14.39 0.16
N VAL A 76 -14.79 -13.45 1.00
CA VAL A 76 -14.87 -13.58 2.46
C VAL A 76 -15.88 -12.57 2.98
N ASP A 77 -16.92 -13.07 3.64
CA ASP A 77 -17.89 -12.21 4.31
C ASP A 77 -17.31 -11.63 5.61
N CYS A 78 -16.41 -10.65 5.46
CA CYS A 78 -15.75 -10.04 6.58
C CYS A 78 -16.65 -9.00 7.28
N THR A 79 -16.75 -9.08 8.60
CA THR A 79 -17.45 -8.09 9.44
C THR A 79 -16.46 -7.33 10.33
N TYR A 80 -16.89 -6.16 10.78
CA TYR A 80 -16.14 -5.35 11.74
C TYR A 80 -16.47 -5.80 13.16
N GLY A 81 -15.45 -5.93 14.00
CA GLY A 81 -15.64 -6.17 15.43
C GLY A 81 -16.02 -4.91 16.21
N PRO A 82 -16.44 -5.06 17.47
CA PRO A 82 -16.85 -3.94 18.32
C PRO A 82 -15.72 -2.92 18.54
N GLY A 83 -14.46 -3.40 18.60
CA GLY A 83 -13.27 -2.57 18.76
C GLY A 83 -12.95 -1.66 17.57
N CYS A 84 -13.68 -1.79 16.45
CA CYS A 84 -13.45 -1.00 15.23
C CYS A 84 -14.30 0.27 15.16
N SER A 85 -15.19 0.51 16.12
CA SER A 85 -16.02 1.73 16.14
C SER A 85 -15.15 2.98 16.20
N ILE A 86 -15.35 3.92 15.27
CA ILE A 86 -14.59 5.18 15.23
C ILE A 86 -14.87 6.07 16.45
N GLU A 87 -15.89 5.75 17.25
CA GLU A 87 -16.26 6.46 18.47
C GLU A 87 -15.28 6.19 19.62
N LEU A 88 -14.60 5.05 19.58
CA LEU A 88 -13.63 4.64 20.59
C LEU A 88 -12.42 5.57 20.62
N ASP A 89 -11.86 5.75 21.83
CA ASP A 89 -10.69 6.61 22.03
C ASP A 89 -9.45 6.12 21.25
N ALA A 90 -9.34 4.80 21.04
CA ALA A 90 -8.31 4.18 20.22
C ALA A 90 -8.26 4.72 18.78
N HIS A 91 -9.37 5.25 18.25
CA HIS A 91 -9.47 5.82 16.92
C HIS A 91 -9.52 7.36 16.91
N ARG A 92 -9.27 8.02 18.05
CA ARG A 92 -9.22 9.48 18.17
C ARG A 92 -8.25 10.11 17.17
N ILE A 93 -7.06 9.53 17.00
CA ILE A 93 -6.06 10.01 16.03
C ILE A 93 -6.57 9.98 14.58
N GLY A 94 -7.39 8.99 14.21
CA GLY A 94 -8.02 8.92 12.89
C GLY A 94 -9.05 10.03 12.68
N ARG A 95 -9.85 10.33 13.70
CA ARG A 95 -10.77 11.49 13.68
C ARG A 95 -10.02 12.83 13.60
N ASN A 96 -8.91 12.96 14.32
CA ASN A 96 -8.06 14.15 14.23
C ASN A 96 -7.50 14.32 12.81
N LEU A 97 -7.06 13.23 12.17
CA LEU A 97 -6.58 13.25 10.78
C LEU A 97 -7.70 13.69 9.81
N GLU A 98 -8.90 13.12 9.94
CA GLU A 98 -10.05 13.49 9.12
C GLU A 98 -10.39 14.98 9.26
N SER A 99 -10.49 15.49 10.49
CA SER A 99 -10.76 16.90 10.76
C SER A 99 -9.66 17.82 10.22
N PHE A 100 -8.38 17.45 10.38
CA PHE A 100 -7.25 18.20 9.84
C PHE A 100 -7.31 18.30 8.31
N VAL A 101 -7.57 17.17 7.66
CA VAL A 101 -7.62 17.07 6.19
C VAL A 101 -8.78 17.87 5.61
N LEU A 102 -9.98 17.77 6.21
CA LEU A 102 -11.14 18.55 5.76
C LEU A 102 -10.98 20.04 6.04
N GLY A 103 -10.31 20.41 7.13
CA GLY A 103 -9.99 21.82 7.42
C GLY A 103 -9.00 22.42 6.41
N LYS A 104 -7.98 21.66 6.01
CA LYS A 104 -6.96 22.11 5.05
C LYS A 104 -7.40 22.00 3.59
N HIS A 105 -8.29 21.05 3.28
CA HIS A 105 -8.77 20.77 1.94
C HIS A 105 -10.31 20.63 1.92
N PRO A 106 -11.07 21.75 1.99
CA PRO A 106 -12.53 21.75 2.03
C PRO A 106 -13.22 21.12 0.80
N GLN A 107 -12.48 20.97 -0.31
CA GLN A 107 -12.95 20.33 -1.53
C GLN A 107 -13.03 18.79 -1.45
N LEU A 108 -12.40 18.19 -0.43
CA LEU A 108 -12.49 16.75 -0.19
C LEU A 108 -13.84 16.43 0.45
N ASN A 109 -14.37 15.25 0.14
CA ASN A 109 -15.57 14.80 0.83
C ASN A 109 -15.18 14.13 2.15
N ALA A 110 -15.96 14.43 3.18
CA ALA A 110 -15.88 13.73 4.45
C ALA A 110 -16.11 12.23 4.26
N ALA A 111 -15.44 11.44 5.08
CA ALA A 111 -15.73 10.02 5.19
C ALA A 111 -17.22 9.83 5.58
N PRO A 112 -17.88 8.75 5.11
CA PRO A 112 -19.25 8.45 5.51
C PRO A 112 -19.41 8.42 7.03
N THR A 113 -20.56 8.85 7.53
CA THR A 113 -20.87 8.88 8.96
C THR A 113 -20.59 7.53 9.63
N GLY A 114 -19.88 7.55 10.76
CA GLY A 114 -19.50 6.33 11.48
C GLY A 114 -18.30 5.59 10.89
N SER A 115 -17.60 6.15 9.90
CA SER A 115 -16.44 5.53 9.25
C SER A 115 -15.26 6.48 9.04
N LEU A 116 -14.09 5.91 8.78
CA LEU A 116 -12.91 6.59 8.28
C LEU A 116 -12.51 5.98 6.94
N GLN A 117 -11.86 6.78 6.09
CA GLN A 117 -11.42 6.33 4.77
C GLN A 117 -9.99 6.77 4.49
N PRO A 118 -9.22 5.99 3.70
CA PRO A 118 -7.90 6.40 3.28
C PRO A 118 -7.90 7.73 2.53
N ILE A 119 -6.78 8.42 2.58
CA ILE A 119 -6.52 9.66 1.86
C ILE A 119 -5.38 9.42 0.89
N PHE A 120 -5.53 9.87 -0.35
CA PHE A 120 -4.47 9.87 -1.33
C PHE A 120 -3.91 11.28 -1.51
N ILE A 121 -2.59 11.43 -1.47
CA ILE A 121 -1.90 12.67 -1.81
C ILE A 121 -1.23 12.44 -3.17
N HIS A 122 -1.79 13.06 -4.20
CA HIS A 122 -1.25 13.04 -5.53
C HIS A 122 -0.12 14.05 -5.67
N CYS A 123 1.10 13.55 -5.91
CA CYS A 123 2.25 14.38 -6.21
C CYS A 123 2.44 14.49 -7.72
N SER A 124 1.91 15.57 -8.31
CA SER A 124 2.07 15.83 -9.73
C SER A 124 3.53 16.14 -10.09
N ASN A 125 3.97 15.70 -11.27
CA ASN A 125 5.31 15.96 -11.81
C ASN A 125 6.52 15.55 -10.93
N SER A 126 6.31 14.71 -9.91
CA SER A 126 7.40 14.17 -9.09
C SER A 126 8.35 13.31 -9.93
N TYR A 127 9.64 13.30 -9.55
CA TYR A 127 10.66 12.52 -10.27
C TYR A 127 10.97 11.19 -9.56
N CYS A 128 10.79 10.09 -10.29
CA CYS A 128 11.20 8.75 -9.84
C CYS A 128 12.64 8.47 -10.27
N HIS A 129 13.57 8.43 -9.32
CA HIS A 129 14.90 7.90 -9.53
C HIS A 129 14.88 6.37 -9.49
N VAL A 130 15.56 5.72 -10.42
CA VAL A 130 15.69 4.26 -10.48
C VAL A 130 17.18 3.92 -10.38
N ASP A 131 17.55 3.19 -9.35
CA ASP A 131 18.93 2.74 -9.15
C ASP A 131 19.39 1.87 -10.35
N PRO A 132 20.51 2.20 -11.03
CA PRO A 132 20.95 1.45 -12.20
C PRO A 132 21.25 -0.02 -11.93
N MET A 133 21.73 -0.34 -10.72
CA MET A 133 22.19 -1.67 -10.33
C MET A 133 21.08 -2.49 -9.68
N THR A 134 20.45 -1.95 -8.63
CA THR A 134 19.45 -2.67 -7.84
C THR A 134 18.04 -2.55 -8.41
N LYS A 135 17.82 -1.63 -9.37
CA LYS A 135 16.49 -1.24 -9.89
C LYS A 135 15.52 -0.75 -8.82
N SER A 136 16.00 -0.51 -7.60
CA SER A 136 15.20 0.06 -6.51
C SER A 136 14.82 1.49 -6.85
N LYS A 137 13.59 1.89 -6.53
CA LYS A 137 13.05 3.21 -6.86
C LYS A 137 13.07 4.13 -5.64
N SER A 138 13.28 5.41 -5.87
CA SER A 138 13.12 6.46 -4.86
C SER A 138 12.50 7.71 -5.48
N ASN A 139 11.78 8.48 -4.66
CA ASN A 139 11.15 9.72 -5.10
C ASN A 139 11.23 10.76 -4.00
N ARG A 140 12.19 11.69 -4.13
CA ARG A 140 12.47 12.72 -3.13
C ARG A 140 11.29 13.68 -2.94
N ASP A 141 10.57 14.02 -4.01
CA ASP A 141 9.45 14.96 -3.96
C ASP A 141 8.28 14.38 -3.16
N GLN A 142 7.92 13.12 -3.42
CA GLN A 142 6.89 12.41 -2.64
C GLN A 142 7.27 12.31 -1.16
N VAL A 143 8.56 12.13 -0.86
CA VAL A 143 9.06 12.08 0.53
C VAL A 143 8.91 13.43 1.22
N VAL A 144 9.30 14.53 0.57
CA VAL A 144 9.15 15.88 1.13
C VAL A 144 7.67 16.18 1.37
N VAL A 145 6.80 15.91 0.39
CA VAL A 145 5.35 16.10 0.53
C VAL A 145 4.78 15.30 1.70
N ALA A 146 5.20 14.04 1.86
CA ALA A 146 4.75 13.21 2.96
C ALA A 146 5.21 13.75 4.33
N LEU A 147 6.49 14.11 4.46
CA LEU A 147 7.03 14.62 5.72
C LEU A 147 6.45 15.98 6.10
N ASP A 148 6.23 16.87 5.12
CA ASP A 148 5.58 18.16 5.32
C ASP A 148 4.13 17.98 5.77
N PHE A 149 3.39 17.06 5.15
CA PHE A 149 2.03 16.73 5.56
C PHE A 149 1.98 16.20 7.00
N ILE A 150 2.89 15.29 7.36
CA ILE A 150 2.96 14.73 8.73
C ILE A 150 3.31 15.83 9.73
N LEU A 151 4.27 16.69 9.43
CA LEU A 151 4.70 17.79 10.29
C LEU A 151 3.56 18.77 10.53
N ASP A 152 2.85 19.18 9.47
CA ASP A 152 1.69 20.07 9.57
C ASP A 152 0.56 19.43 10.41
N PHE A 153 0.29 18.14 10.16
CA PHE A 153 -0.74 17.41 10.90
C PHE A 153 -0.43 17.39 12.40
N ILE A 154 0.76 16.95 12.79
CA ILE A 154 1.17 16.88 14.20
C ILE A 154 1.14 18.28 14.83
N SER A 155 1.70 19.28 14.15
CA SER A 155 1.74 20.66 14.66
C SER A 155 0.35 21.25 14.87
N SER A 156 -0.64 20.88 14.04
CA SER A 156 -2.03 21.33 14.18
C SER A 156 -2.79 20.70 15.36
N THR A 157 -2.27 19.62 15.94
CA THR A 157 -3.01 18.83 16.95
C THR A 157 -2.74 19.23 18.40
N ALA A 158 -1.90 20.26 18.63
CA ALA A 158 -1.55 20.76 19.97
C ALA A 158 -1.14 19.64 20.95
N GLY A 159 -0.32 18.68 20.48
CA GLY A 159 0.20 17.57 21.28
C GLY A 159 -0.77 16.39 21.48
N ARG A 160 -1.94 16.38 20.83
CA ARG A 160 -2.89 15.24 20.92
C ARG A 160 -2.44 14.02 20.10
N VAL A 161 -1.47 14.20 19.21
CA VAL A 161 -0.93 13.16 18.33
C VAL A 161 0.57 13.11 18.49
N GLU A 162 1.08 11.96 18.91
CA GLU A 162 2.51 11.73 19.05
C GLU A 162 3.11 11.22 17.73
N PRO A 163 4.31 11.68 17.33
CA PRO A 163 4.95 11.19 16.10
C PRO A 163 5.14 9.67 16.07
N SER A 164 5.34 9.03 17.23
CA SER A 164 5.51 7.57 17.37
C SER A 164 4.29 6.75 16.95
N GLN A 165 3.10 7.38 16.87
CA GLN A 165 1.85 6.78 16.40
C GLN A 165 1.75 6.73 14.87
N ILE A 166 2.67 7.39 14.17
CA ILE A 166 2.71 7.45 12.72
C ILE A 166 3.91 6.63 12.23
N THR A 167 3.70 5.82 11.19
CA THR A 167 4.79 5.04 10.59
C THR A 167 4.77 5.17 9.08
N ILE A 168 5.94 5.45 8.50
CA ILE A 168 6.11 5.52 7.06
C ILE A 168 6.50 4.14 6.54
N ILE A 169 5.78 3.67 5.52
CA ILE A 169 6.14 2.47 4.76
C ILE A 169 6.36 2.81 3.30
N THR A 170 7.21 2.04 2.64
CA THR A 170 7.51 2.20 1.21
C THR A 170 7.77 0.84 0.56
N PRO A 171 7.43 0.62 -0.72
CA PRO A 171 7.78 -0.63 -1.40
C PRO A 171 9.31 -0.82 -1.55
N TYR A 172 10.06 0.28 -1.64
CA TYR A 172 11.47 0.25 -2.05
C TYR A 172 12.43 0.67 -0.93
N THR A 173 13.50 -0.10 -0.77
CA THR A 173 14.60 0.18 0.17
C THR A 173 15.33 1.48 -0.16
N ALA A 174 15.57 1.81 -1.44
CA ALA A 174 16.19 3.09 -1.82
C ALA A 174 15.35 4.29 -1.32
N ASN A 175 14.03 4.23 -1.47
CA ASN A 175 13.14 5.28 -0.96
C ASN A 175 13.15 5.33 0.58
N MET A 176 13.26 4.19 1.26
CA MET A 176 13.38 4.13 2.73
C MET A 176 14.61 4.91 3.21
N HIS A 177 15.75 4.76 2.55
CA HIS A 177 16.95 5.53 2.87
C HIS A 177 16.77 7.03 2.64
N VAL A 178 16.13 7.42 1.53
CA VAL A 178 15.82 8.84 1.25
C VAL A 178 14.88 9.44 2.32
N ILE A 179 13.88 8.68 2.79
CA ILE A 179 13.00 9.10 3.89
C ILE A 179 13.81 9.39 5.16
N GLU A 180 14.69 8.47 5.55
CA GLU A 180 15.50 8.62 6.75
C GLU A 180 16.55 9.73 6.64
N GLU A 181 17.15 9.91 5.45
CA GLU A 181 18.07 11.02 5.18
C GLU A 181 17.38 12.37 5.36
N ILE A 182 16.22 12.56 4.72
CA ILE A 182 15.52 13.84 4.74
C ILE A 182 14.94 14.14 6.13
N ARG A 183 14.39 13.12 6.81
CA ARG A 183 13.82 13.23 8.15
C ARG A 183 14.85 13.69 9.21
N LYS A 184 16.15 13.44 9.00
CA LYS A 184 17.21 13.94 9.89
C LYS A 184 17.47 15.45 9.78
N GLY A 185 16.94 16.12 8.75
CA GLY A 185 17.07 17.56 8.59
C GLY A 185 16.38 18.34 9.72
N MET A 186 16.93 19.50 10.08
CA MET A 186 16.44 20.35 11.18
C MET A 186 14.93 20.69 11.08
N LYS A 187 14.40 20.81 9.85
CA LYS A 187 12.97 21.06 9.60
C LYS A 187 12.06 20.00 10.26
N TYR A 188 12.52 18.76 10.36
CA TYR A 188 11.73 17.63 10.85
C TYR A 188 12.13 17.18 12.24
N ALA A 189 12.78 18.05 13.04
CA ALA A 189 13.17 17.72 14.41
C ALA A 189 11.98 17.24 15.28
N THR A 190 10.78 17.82 15.08
CA THR A 190 9.53 17.38 15.73
C THR A 190 9.15 15.93 15.41
N LEU A 191 9.64 15.38 14.29
CA LEU A 191 9.39 14.01 13.83
C LEU A 191 10.47 13.01 14.31
N ALA A 192 11.40 13.43 15.16
CA ALA A 192 12.51 12.60 15.61
C ALA A 192 12.05 11.33 16.34
N SER A 193 10.95 11.40 17.11
CA SER A 193 10.38 10.26 17.84
C SER A 193 9.56 9.29 16.98
N MET A 194 9.39 9.56 15.68
CA MET A 194 8.78 8.59 14.77
C MET A 194 9.63 7.32 14.69
N LYS A 195 8.95 6.17 14.57
CA LYS A 195 9.60 4.90 14.25
C LYS A 195 10.32 5.03 12.89
N PRO A 196 11.47 4.36 12.70
CA PRO A 196 12.15 4.33 11.41
C PRO A 196 11.21 3.86 10.30
N ALA A 197 11.35 4.45 9.11
CA ALA A 197 10.65 4.01 7.92
C ALA A 197 10.97 2.54 7.62
N LYS A 198 9.99 1.82 7.08
CA LYS A 198 10.10 0.38 6.82
C LYS A 198 9.71 0.05 5.39
N THR A 199 10.33 -0.99 4.84
CA THR A 199 9.82 -1.59 3.60
C THR A 199 8.56 -2.40 3.89
N VAL A 200 7.69 -2.57 2.89
CA VAL A 200 6.48 -3.41 2.99
C VAL A 200 6.78 -4.81 3.55
N HIS A 201 7.87 -5.44 3.08
CA HIS A 201 8.33 -6.73 3.59
C HIS A 201 8.71 -6.68 5.07
N SER A 202 9.52 -5.70 5.48
CA SER A 202 10.00 -5.60 6.86
C SER A 202 8.91 -5.20 7.87
N PHE A 203 7.77 -4.67 7.39
CA PHE A 203 6.63 -4.27 8.21
C PHE A 203 5.53 -5.35 8.28
N GLN A 204 5.74 -6.53 7.68
CA GLN A 204 4.77 -7.61 7.74
C GLN A 204 4.52 -8.04 9.19
N GLY A 205 3.25 -8.19 9.55
CA GLY A 205 2.84 -8.56 10.91
C GLY A 205 2.88 -7.42 11.93
N GLN A 206 3.44 -6.25 11.58
CA GLN A 206 3.39 -5.05 12.40
C GLN A 206 2.16 -4.20 12.06
N GLU A 207 1.81 -3.31 12.98
CA GLU A 207 0.72 -2.36 12.84
C GLU A 207 1.10 -1.00 13.44
N SER A 208 0.41 0.05 12.96
CA SER A 208 0.56 1.41 13.47
C SER A 208 -0.79 2.13 13.48
N ASP A 209 -0.93 3.17 14.28
CA ASP A 209 -2.20 3.91 14.37
C ASP A 209 -2.47 4.64 13.05
N ILE A 210 -1.48 5.37 12.53
CA ILE A 210 -1.48 5.92 11.17
C ILE A 210 -0.33 5.34 10.37
N VAL A 211 -0.63 4.90 9.15
CA VAL A 211 0.38 4.51 8.17
C VAL A 211 0.41 5.51 7.02
N VAL A 212 1.61 5.96 6.68
CA VAL A 212 1.89 6.79 5.49
C VAL A 212 2.65 5.93 4.49
N ALA A 213 1.99 5.54 3.41
CA ALA A 213 2.56 4.71 2.36
C ALA A 213 3.09 5.58 1.22
N ILE A 214 4.40 5.65 1.05
CA ILE A 214 5.04 6.41 -0.02
C ILE A 214 5.36 5.45 -1.16
N MET A 215 4.68 5.61 -2.29
CA MET A 215 4.69 4.64 -3.39
C MET A 215 5.95 4.71 -4.25
N ALA A 216 6.69 5.83 -4.20
CA ALA A 216 7.93 6.11 -4.92
C ALA A 216 7.86 5.97 -6.45
N THR A 217 6.65 5.84 -7.00
CA THR A 217 6.39 5.57 -8.40
C THR A 217 5.58 6.69 -9.02
N THR A 218 5.80 6.86 -10.32
CA THR A 218 5.15 7.84 -11.18
C THR A 218 4.61 7.15 -12.42
N LYS A 219 3.71 7.82 -13.15
CA LYS A 219 3.19 7.36 -14.44
C LYS A 219 4.28 6.97 -15.43
N GLN A 220 5.40 7.69 -15.44
CA GLN A 220 6.55 7.40 -16.32
C GLN A 220 7.30 6.14 -15.87
N SER A 221 7.49 5.97 -14.56
CA SER A 221 8.21 4.80 -14.01
C SER A 221 7.36 3.51 -14.00
N GLY A 222 6.04 3.64 -14.11
CA GLY A 222 5.08 2.57 -13.91
C GLY A 222 4.95 2.08 -12.45
N PRO A 223 3.96 1.21 -12.17
CA PRO A 223 3.59 0.80 -10.81
C PRO A 223 4.68 -0.03 -10.08
N GLY A 224 5.55 -0.74 -10.81
CA GLY A 224 6.64 -1.52 -10.21
C GLY A 224 6.15 -2.53 -9.16
N MET A 225 6.76 -2.58 -7.98
CA MET A 225 6.46 -3.57 -6.93
C MET A 225 4.99 -3.59 -6.47
N THR A 226 4.23 -2.52 -6.68
CA THR A 226 2.82 -2.44 -6.25
C THR A 226 1.84 -3.10 -7.24
N THR A 227 2.35 -3.68 -8.34
CA THR A 227 1.59 -4.65 -9.14
C THR A 227 1.36 -5.96 -8.42
N ASP A 228 2.21 -6.30 -7.44
CA ASP A 228 2.03 -7.46 -6.58
C ASP A 228 0.88 -7.20 -5.59
N GLU A 229 -0.22 -7.91 -5.78
CA GLU A 229 -1.43 -7.80 -4.95
C GLU A 229 -1.15 -8.13 -3.49
N HIS A 230 -0.18 -9.00 -3.19
CA HIS A 230 0.20 -9.34 -1.82
C HIS A 230 0.88 -8.16 -1.12
N GLN A 231 1.77 -7.45 -1.83
CA GLN A 231 2.41 -6.25 -1.31
C GLN A 231 1.42 -5.10 -1.14
N LEU A 232 0.53 -4.91 -2.12
CA LEU A 232 -0.52 -3.91 -2.04
C LEU A 232 -1.47 -4.21 -0.87
N ASN A 233 -1.87 -5.46 -0.68
CA ASN A 233 -2.69 -5.87 0.45
C ASN A 233 -2.01 -5.57 1.79
N VAL A 234 -0.70 -5.82 1.91
CA VAL A 234 0.06 -5.42 3.10
C VAL A 234 -0.07 -3.92 3.31
N ILE A 235 0.24 -3.08 2.32
CA ILE A 235 0.10 -1.61 2.40
C ILE A 235 -1.29 -1.19 2.90
N LEU A 236 -2.35 -1.79 2.35
CA LEU A 236 -3.74 -1.49 2.66
C LEU A 236 -4.23 -2.03 4.02
N SER A 237 -3.43 -2.80 4.76
CA SER A 237 -3.86 -3.52 5.98
C SER A 237 -2.99 -3.29 7.23
N ARG A 238 -2.04 -2.35 7.18
CA ARG A 238 -1.10 -2.06 8.28
C ARG A 238 -1.58 -1.02 9.31
N HIS A 239 -2.61 -0.25 9.00
CA HIS A 239 -3.07 0.86 9.81
C HIS A 239 -4.23 0.46 10.73
N ARG A 240 -4.37 1.12 11.88
CA ARG A 240 -5.54 0.96 12.77
C ARG A 240 -6.56 2.07 12.56
N SER A 241 -6.10 3.31 12.45
CA SER A 241 -6.95 4.51 12.54
C SER A 241 -6.82 5.44 11.33
N GLY A 242 -5.78 5.30 10.48
CA GLY A 242 -5.69 6.09 9.26
C GLY A 242 -4.64 5.60 8.26
N LEU A 243 -4.95 5.73 6.98
CA LEU A 243 -4.03 5.43 5.88
C LEU A 243 -3.90 6.65 4.98
N ILE A 244 -2.67 7.09 4.77
CA ILE A 244 -2.32 8.12 3.80
C ILE A 244 -1.45 7.47 2.74
N ILE A 245 -1.84 7.56 1.48
CA ILE A 245 -1.05 7.07 0.35
C ILE A 245 -0.49 8.27 -0.39
N VAL A 246 0.83 8.33 -0.57
CA VAL A 246 1.52 9.42 -1.27
C VAL A 246 2.12 8.88 -2.55
N GLY A 247 1.75 9.43 -3.70
CA GLY A 247 2.20 8.91 -4.98
C GLY A 247 1.59 9.61 -6.19
N ASP A 248 1.75 8.98 -7.36
CA ASP A 248 1.07 9.40 -8.58
C ASP A 248 -0.24 8.62 -8.78
N ILE A 249 -1.38 9.31 -8.70
CA ILE A 249 -2.71 8.69 -8.86
C ILE A 249 -2.90 8.15 -10.29
N TYR A 250 -2.13 8.64 -11.26
CA TYR A 250 -2.15 8.21 -12.65
C TYR A 250 -1.07 7.18 -12.99
N VAL A 251 -0.43 6.56 -11.99
CA VAL A 251 0.59 5.51 -12.19
C VAL A 251 0.08 4.36 -13.05
N THR A 252 -1.23 4.06 -12.98
CA THR A 252 -1.89 3.04 -13.79
C THR A 252 -2.58 3.58 -15.04
N GLY A 253 -2.28 4.81 -15.46
CA GLY A 253 -2.93 5.51 -16.56
C GLY A 253 -4.07 6.43 -16.11
N ARG A 254 -4.77 7.04 -17.07
CA ARG A 254 -5.87 7.99 -16.79
C ARG A 254 -7.03 7.28 -16.08
N LEU A 255 -7.53 7.90 -15.02
CA LEU A 255 -8.70 7.45 -14.26
C LEU A 255 -9.95 8.19 -14.75
N GLY A 256 -11.10 7.51 -14.77
CA GLY A 256 -12.41 8.13 -15.05
C GLY A 256 -12.85 8.14 -16.51
N GLY A 257 -12.62 7.04 -17.25
CA GLY A 257 -13.27 6.83 -18.55
C GLY A 257 -14.59 6.07 -18.39
N GLU A 258 -15.67 6.54 -19.00
CA GLU A 258 -16.90 5.76 -19.15
C GLU A 258 -16.57 4.40 -19.78
N ARG A 259 -17.04 3.31 -19.16
CA ARG A 259 -17.10 2.01 -19.82
C ARG A 259 -18.11 2.13 -20.96
N ASN A 260 -17.66 2.50 -22.16
CA ASN A 260 -18.50 2.42 -23.35
C ASN A 260 -18.96 0.96 -23.52
N ASN A 261 -20.24 0.73 -23.29
CA ASN A 261 -20.90 -0.57 -23.19
C ASN A 261 -21.11 -1.23 -24.57
N GLY A 262 -20.17 -1.06 -25.51
CA GLY A 262 -20.42 -1.32 -26.93
C GLY A 262 -19.38 -2.14 -27.71
N ARG A 263 -18.15 -2.36 -27.23
CA ARG A 263 -17.16 -3.18 -27.96
C ARG A 263 -16.30 -4.01 -27.02
N ARG A 264 -16.50 -5.33 -27.08
CA ARG A 264 -15.77 -6.37 -26.36
C ARG A 264 -14.43 -6.76 -27.05
N GLN A 265 -13.84 -5.86 -27.83
CA GLN A 265 -12.53 -6.05 -28.44
C GLN A 265 -11.55 -4.99 -27.90
N ASP A 266 -10.43 -5.48 -27.36
CA ASP A 266 -9.20 -4.75 -27.00
C ASP A 266 -9.16 -3.92 -25.71
N GLN A 267 -9.79 -4.38 -24.62
CA GLN A 267 -9.53 -3.83 -23.27
C GLN A 267 -8.34 -4.50 -22.54
N ALA A 268 -7.76 -5.58 -23.09
CA ALA A 268 -6.71 -6.36 -22.43
C ALA A 268 -5.33 -5.65 -22.30
N GLY A 269 -5.16 -4.45 -22.87
CA GLY A 269 -3.88 -3.73 -22.92
C GLY A 269 -3.73 -2.54 -21.96
N ARG A 270 -4.81 -2.02 -21.35
CA ARG A 270 -4.73 -0.80 -20.51
C ARG A 270 -4.26 -1.04 -19.08
N ASP A 271 -4.47 -2.25 -18.57
CA ASP A 271 -4.06 -2.64 -17.21
C ASP A 271 -2.75 -3.41 -17.19
N LYS A 272 -2.15 -3.65 -18.37
CA LYS A 272 -0.88 -4.36 -18.54
C LYS A 272 0.24 -3.35 -18.72
N PHE A 273 1.19 -3.38 -17.79
CA PHE A 273 2.37 -2.52 -17.78
C PHE A 273 3.57 -3.36 -18.23
N GLN A 274 4.39 -2.78 -19.10
CA GLN A 274 5.63 -3.40 -19.50
C GLN A 274 6.65 -3.20 -18.36
N VAL A 275 7.03 -4.29 -17.70
CA VAL A 275 8.12 -4.35 -16.75
C VAL A 275 9.36 -4.83 -17.49
N ARG A 276 10.44 -4.06 -17.47
CA ARG A 276 11.74 -4.51 -17.98
C ARG A 276 12.45 -5.30 -16.88
N GLY A 277 12.71 -6.57 -17.14
CA GLY A 277 13.53 -7.43 -16.29
C GLY A 277 15.00 -7.00 -16.28
N ALA A 278 15.79 -7.58 -15.39
CA ALA A 278 17.22 -7.27 -15.21
C ALA A 278 18.05 -7.40 -16.52
N ASN A 279 17.59 -8.24 -17.45
CA ASN A 279 18.27 -8.55 -18.71
C ASN A 279 17.69 -7.80 -19.93
N GLY A 280 16.78 -6.83 -19.71
CA GLY A 280 16.11 -6.10 -20.79
C GLY A 280 14.89 -6.81 -21.40
N GLU A 281 14.56 -8.03 -20.95
CA GLU A 281 13.32 -8.73 -21.32
C GLU A 281 12.09 -7.94 -20.85
N ALA A 282 11.13 -7.74 -21.75
CA ALA A 282 9.88 -7.06 -21.45
C ALA A 282 8.81 -8.08 -21.04
N SER A 283 8.40 -8.06 -19.77
CA SER A 283 7.26 -8.81 -19.26
C SER A 283 6.06 -7.90 -19.09
N TRP A 284 4.86 -8.39 -19.41
CA TRP A 284 3.62 -7.64 -19.23
C TRP A 284 2.98 -8.03 -17.90
N VAL A 285 2.89 -7.09 -16.97
CA VAL A 285 2.32 -7.31 -15.63
C VAL A 285 1.01 -6.53 -15.50
N SER A 286 -0.05 -7.18 -15.03
CA SER A 286 -1.32 -6.50 -14.81
C SER A 286 -1.35 -5.82 -13.43
N ALA A 287 -1.81 -4.57 -13.36
CA ALA A 287 -2.01 -3.85 -12.09
C ALA A 287 -3.51 -3.62 -11.80
N THR A 288 -4.35 -4.62 -12.07
CA THR A 288 -5.82 -4.50 -12.03
C THR A 288 -6.34 -4.08 -10.65
N VAL A 289 -5.83 -4.70 -9.57
CA VAL A 289 -6.24 -4.35 -8.20
C VAL A 289 -5.78 -2.94 -7.82
N LEU A 290 -4.52 -2.58 -8.10
CA LEU A 290 -4.00 -1.23 -7.85
C LEU A 290 -4.83 -0.16 -8.55
N ARG A 291 -5.13 -0.37 -9.85
CA ARG A 291 -5.98 0.54 -10.62
C ARG A 291 -7.37 0.64 -10.02
N SER A 292 -7.96 -0.48 -9.60
CA SER A 292 -9.30 -0.50 -8.98
C SER A 292 -9.33 0.25 -7.65
N VAL A 293 -8.28 0.13 -6.84
CA VAL A 293 -8.12 0.89 -5.59
C VAL A 293 -8.02 2.40 -5.88
N TYR A 294 -7.18 2.80 -6.83
CA TYR A 294 -6.99 4.21 -7.17
C TYR A 294 -8.25 4.81 -7.82
N GLN A 295 -8.92 4.05 -8.69
CA GLN A 295 -10.20 4.44 -9.28
C GLN A 295 -11.27 4.63 -8.20
N ASN A 296 -11.31 3.77 -7.17
CA ASN A 296 -12.24 3.91 -6.05
C ASN A 296 -12.02 5.21 -5.27
N LEU A 297 -10.76 5.52 -4.95
CA LEU A 297 -10.39 6.76 -4.24
C LEU A 297 -10.69 8.01 -5.07
N TRP A 298 -10.59 7.91 -6.40
CA TRP A 298 -10.87 8.99 -7.35
C TRP A 298 -12.38 9.22 -7.57
N GLU A 299 -13.14 8.17 -7.94
CA GLU A 299 -14.55 8.27 -8.34
C GLU A 299 -15.50 8.50 -7.18
N LYS A 300 -15.24 7.89 -6.02
CA LYS A 300 -16.10 8.05 -4.83
C LYS A 300 -15.81 9.36 -4.11
N LYS A 301 -16.08 10.47 -4.78
CA LYS A 301 -16.12 11.80 -4.16
C LYS A 301 -14.74 12.21 -3.59
N LYS A 302 -13.71 12.16 -4.45
CA LYS A 302 -12.40 12.83 -4.35
C LYS A 302 -11.71 12.74 -2.98
N ARG A 303 -11.37 11.53 -2.50
CA ARG A 303 -10.43 11.33 -1.35
C ARG A 303 -8.97 11.57 -1.76
N VAL A 304 -8.74 12.47 -2.71
CA VAL A 304 -7.46 12.72 -3.37
C VAL A 304 -7.11 14.20 -3.24
N ILE A 305 -6.05 14.49 -2.50
CA ILE A 305 -5.42 15.81 -2.41
C ILE A 305 -4.50 15.95 -3.63
N MET A 306 -4.64 17.05 -4.37
CA MET A 306 -3.81 17.36 -5.53
C MET A 306 -2.71 18.34 -5.10
N ILE A 307 -1.45 17.95 -5.25
CA ILE A 307 -0.25 18.76 -4.96
C ILE A 307 0.62 18.86 -6.21
#